data_AF-A0A3D4B9K5-F1
#
_entry.id   AF-A0A3D4B9K5-F1
#
_cell.length_a   1.000
_cell.length_b   1.000
_cell.length_c   1.000
_cell.angle_alpha   90.00
_cell.angle_beta   90.00
_cell.angle_gamma   90.00
#
_symmetry.space_group_name_H-M   'P 1'
#
loop_
_entity.id
_entity.type
_entity.pdbx_description
1 polymer ?
#
loop_
_entity_poly.entity_id
_entity_poly.type
_entity_poly.pdbx_seq_one_letter_code
_entity_poly.pdbx_strand_id
1 'polypeptide(L)'
;MTQNGLDRKAQKRNKTGEPLPVAERQEMSVARDIPQKYVGDYELQPGYIITVTVDQDVLMVQATGQPANPVFAESETRFFYKVVNAQIEFKIGNDGQVEGLTLFQGGAEMFAPRQ
;
A
#
# COMPACT_ATOMS: atom_id res chain seq x y z
N MET A 1 -8.28 -59.25 -0.59
CA MET A 1 -9.03 -58.78 -1.77
C MET A 1 -9.76 -57.52 -1.34
N THR A 2 -9.08 -56.36 -1.44
CA THR A 2 -9.38 -55.24 -2.38
C THR A 2 -10.60 -54.44 -1.88
N GLN A 3 -10.65 -53.11 -1.72
CA GLN A 3 -9.92 -51.99 -2.33
C GLN A 3 -10.28 -50.67 -1.59
N ASN A 4 -9.36 -49.68 -1.59
CA ASN A 4 -9.50 -48.20 -1.56
C ASN A 4 -10.57 -47.54 -0.64
N GLY A 5 -10.28 -46.50 0.16
CA GLY A 5 -9.31 -45.41 0.01
C GLY A 5 -10.00 -44.18 -0.59
N LEU A 6 -10.25 -43.12 0.21
CA LEU A 6 -10.33 -41.70 -0.16
C LEU A 6 -10.92 -40.86 0.99
N ASP A 7 -10.07 -40.38 1.90
CA ASP A 7 -10.27 -39.08 2.54
C ASP A 7 -8.97 -38.30 2.37
N ARG A 8 -8.91 -37.57 1.24
CA ARG A 8 -7.74 -36.79 0.83
C ARG A 8 -7.65 -35.51 1.65
N LYS A 9 -6.44 -35.31 2.18
CA LYS A 9 -5.85 -34.08 2.69
C LYS A 9 -6.11 -32.86 1.79
N ALA A 10 -6.19 -31.68 2.40
CA ALA A 10 -5.73 -30.44 1.78
C ALA A 10 -4.91 -29.61 2.78
N GLN A 11 -3.71 -30.10 3.08
CA GLN A 11 -2.60 -29.24 3.46
C GLN A 11 -2.09 -28.58 2.17
N LYS A 12 -2.51 -27.35 1.89
CA LYS A 12 -1.98 -26.59 0.75
C LYS A 12 -0.56 -26.11 1.08
N ARG A 13 0.40 -26.99 0.77
CA ARG A 13 1.78 -26.62 0.49
C ARG A 13 1.79 -25.96 -0.89
N ASN A 14 1.90 -24.63 -0.96
CA ASN A 14 2.13 -23.95 -2.23
C ASN A 14 3.63 -23.90 -2.49
N LYS A 15 4.13 -24.92 -3.21
CA LYS A 15 5.35 -24.85 -4.02
C LYS A 15 4.89 -24.46 -5.42
N THR A 16 5.30 -23.30 -5.92
CA THR A 16 5.66 -22.98 -7.32
C THR A 16 6.09 -21.51 -7.33
N GLY A 17 7.17 -21.18 -8.02
CA GLY A 17 7.67 -19.81 -8.20
C GLY A 17 6.78 -18.99 -9.13
N GLU A 18 5.50 -18.89 -8.78
CA GLU A 18 4.56 -17.92 -9.33
C GLU A 18 4.82 -16.58 -8.65
N PRO A 19 4.81 -15.44 -9.38
CA PRO A 19 4.73 -14.15 -8.71
C PRO A 19 3.51 -14.23 -7.80
N LEU A 20 3.67 -13.85 -6.53
CA LEU A 20 2.58 -13.82 -5.56
C LEU A 20 1.34 -13.27 -6.27
N PRO A 21 0.16 -13.93 -6.19
CA PRO A 21 -1.05 -13.33 -6.70
C PRO A 21 -1.07 -11.91 -6.13
N VAL A 22 -1.37 -10.92 -6.98
CA VAL A 22 -1.73 -9.60 -6.49
C VAL A 22 -2.88 -9.88 -5.56
N ALA A 23 -2.61 -10.07 -4.26
CA ALA A 23 -3.60 -10.49 -3.30
C ALA A 23 -4.74 -9.50 -3.50
N GLU A 24 -5.96 -9.99 -3.73
CA GLU A 24 -7.11 -9.15 -4.07
C GLU A 24 -7.19 -8.03 -3.02
N ARG A 25 -6.62 -6.86 -3.33
CA ARG A 25 -6.47 -5.78 -2.37
C ARG A 25 -7.87 -5.25 -2.14
N GLN A 26 -8.36 -5.46 -0.94
CA GLN A 26 -9.70 -5.06 -0.61
C GLN A 26 -9.67 -3.60 -0.19
N GLU A 27 -10.33 -2.77 -0.99
CA GLU A 27 -10.57 -1.39 -0.59
C GLU A 27 -11.43 -1.38 0.67
N MET A 28 -10.97 -0.64 1.67
CA MET A 28 -11.66 -0.39 2.92
C MET A 28 -12.20 1.04 2.93
N SER A 29 -13.45 1.22 3.34
CA SER A 29 -13.95 2.55 3.65
C SER A 29 -13.37 3.01 4.99
N VAL A 30 -12.60 4.11 4.96
CA VAL A 30 -12.08 4.78 6.16
C VAL A 30 -12.89 6.05 6.46
N ALA A 31 -12.80 6.55 7.70
CA ALA A 31 -13.39 7.83 8.04
C ALA A 31 -12.74 8.97 7.24
N ARG A 32 -13.52 10.01 6.89
CA ARG A 32 -13.06 11.09 5.99
C ARG A 32 -11.90 11.90 6.53
N ASP A 33 -11.68 11.91 7.85
CA ASP A 33 -10.55 12.58 8.49
C ASP A 33 -9.23 11.81 8.32
N ILE A 34 -9.29 10.51 8.00
CA ILE A 34 -8.09 9.66 7.88
C ILE A 34 -7.21 10.13 6.71
N PRO A 35 -7.70 10.27 5.46
CA PRO A 35 -6.92 10.85 4.36
C PRO A 35 -6.28 12.22 4.69
N GLN A 36 -7.01 13.08 5.40
CA GLN A 36 -6.53 14.43 5.70
C GLN A 36 -5.28 14.45 6.57
N LYS A 37 -5.10 13.47 7.47
CA LYS A 37 -3.91 13.36 8.34
C LYS A 37 -2.62 13.18 7.54
N TYR A 38 -2.73 12.62 6.35
CA TYR A 38 -1.61 12.21 5.52
C TYR A 38 -1.19 13.24 4.47
N VAL A 39 -1.94 14.32 4.31
CA VAL A 39 -1.59 15.43 3.43
C VAL A 39 -0.24 16.02 3.85
N GLY A 40 0.66 16.20 2.89
CA GLY A 40 2.01 16.72 3.12
C GLY A 40 3.00 16.28 2.05
N ASP A 41 4.24 16.72 2.21
CA ASP A 41 5.36 16.38 1.36
C ASP A 41 6.29 15.39 2.06
N TYR A 42 6.73 14.38 1.30
CA TYR A 42 7.57 13.29 1.78
C TYR A 42 8.78 13.15 0.87
N GLU A 43 9.99 13.38 1.37
CA GLU A 43 11.19 13.38 0.53
C GLU A 43 11.81 11.98 0.49
N LEU A 44 11.75 11.34 -0.67
CA LEU A 44 12.29 9.99 -0.86
C LEU A 44 13.82 10.02 -1.03
N GLN A 45 14.31 11.05 -1.72
CA GLN A 45 15.71 11.37 -1.99
C GLN A 45 15.83 12.88 -2.20
N PRO A 46 17.05 13.49 -2.09
CA PRO A 46 17.23 14.93 -2.29
C PRO A 46 16.57 15.46 -3.57
N GLY A 47 15.54 16.30 -3.42
CA GLY A 47 14.78 16.89 -4.54
C GLY A 47 13.77 15.96 -5.22
N TYR A 48 13.61 14.73 -4.75
CA TYR A 48 12.59 13.79 -5.18
C TYR A 48 11.51 13.66 -4.09
N ILE A 49 10.39 14.34 -4.31
CA ILE A 49 9.32 14.51 -3.34
C ILE A 49 8.10 13.71 -3.78
N ILE A 50 7.45 13.07 -2.82
CA ILE A 50 6.12 12.50 -2.95
C ILE A 50 5.17 13.49 -2.25
N THR A 51 4.36 14.17 -3.04
CA THR A 51 3.33 15.09 -2.55
C THR A 51 2.02 14.32 -2.41
N VAL A 52 1.45 14.38 -1.21
CA VAL A 52 0.16 13.76 -0.88
C VAL A 52 -0.87 14.86 -0.66
N THR A 53 -1.97 14.78 -1.39
CA THR A 53 -3.11 15.71 -1.30
C THR A 53 -4.42 14.94 -1.18
N VAL A 54 -5.51 15.64 -0.88
CA VAL A 54 -6.87 15.08 -0.89
C VAL A 54 -7.70 15.79 -1.95
N ASP A 55 -8.36 15.02 -2.80
CA ASP A 55 -9.38 15.50 -3.73
C ASP A 55 -10.65 14.66 -3.54
N GLN A 56 -11.78 15.31 -3.25
CA GLN A 56 -13.08 14.65 -3.03
C GLN A 56 -13.02 13.44 -2.06
N ASP A 57 -12.34 13.60 -0.91
CA ASP A 57 -12.12 12.55 0.11
C ASP A 57 -11.19 11.39 -0.32
N VAL A 58 -10.56 11.48 -1.50
CA VAL A 58 -9.59 10.49 -2.00
C VAL A 58 -8.17 11.03 -1.89
N LEU A 59 -7.24 10.21 -1.43
CA LEU A 59 -5.82 10.55 -1.44
C LEU A 59 -5.27 10.55 -2.86
N MET A 60 -4.67 11.66 -3.25
CA MET A 60 -3.94 11.83 -4.49
C MET A 60 -2.45 11.88 -4.18
N VAL A 61 -1.68 11.01 -4.83
CA VAL A 61 -0.23 10.88 -4.61
C VAL A 61 0.51 11.21 -5.89
N GLN A 62 1.43 12.17 -5.80
CA GLN A 62 2.26 12.61 -6.91
C GLN A 62 3.73 12.48 -6.55
N ALA A 63 4.50 11.72 -7.33
CA ALA A 63 5.95 11.76 -7.28
C ALA A 63 6.50 12.83 -8.24
N THR A 64 7.63 13.47 -7.91
CA THR A 64 8.29 14.43 -8.78
C THR A 64 8.45 13.89 -10.21
N GLY A 65 7.97 14.66 -11.20
CA GLY A 65 8.04 14.28 -12.62
C GLY A 65 6.99 13.27 -13.09
N GLN A 66 6.04 12.88 -12.23
CA GLN A 66 4.95 11.96 -12.55
C GLN A 66 3.58 12.64 -12.37
N PRO A 67 2.53 12.16 -13.05
CA PRO A 67 1.17 12.59 -12.75
C PRO A 67 0.73 12.12 -11.36
N ALA A 68 -0.16 12.88 -10.74
CA ALA A 68 -0.85 12.45 -9.52
C ALA A 68 -1.77 11.26 -9.82
N ASN A 69 -1.82 10.29 -8.91
CA ASN A 69 -2.72 9.15 -9.02
C ASN A 69 -3.51 8.94 -7.72
N PRO A 70 -4.78 8.53 -7.80
CA PRO A 70 -5.56 8.19 -6.62
C PRO A 70 -5.03 6.90 -5.98
N VAL A 71 -4.98 6.89 -4.65
CA VAL A 71 -4.73 5.70 -3.85
C VAL A 71 -5.92 5.40 -2.95
N PHE A 72 -6.14 4.11 -2.71
CA PHE A 72 -7.31 3.61 -2.01
C PHE A 72 -6.87 2.92 -0.73
N ALA A 73 -7.62 3.11 0.36
CA ALA A 73 -7.27 2.52 1.65
C ALA A 73 -7.40 1.01 1.61
N GLU A 74 -6.37 0.32 2.10
CA GLU A 74 -6.41 -1.09 2.49
C GLU A 74 -6.52 -1.21 4.02
N SER A 75 -5.99 -0.22 4.75
CA SER A 75 -6.14 -0.02 6.18
C SER A 75 -6.15 1.48 6.49
N GLU A 76 -6.17 1.87 7.78
CA GLU A 76 -6.06 3.28 8.17
C GLU A 76 -4.75 3.92 7.70
N THR A 77 -3.64 3.17 7.64
CA THR A 77 -2.31 3.70 7.30
C THR A 77 -1.78 3.21 5.95
N ARG A 78 -2.37 2.17 5.36
CA ARG A 78 -1.90 1.55 4.12
C ARG A 78 -2.85 1.83 2.97
N PHE A 79 -2.29 2.31 1.87
CA PHE A 79 -3.02 2.67 0.67
C PHE A 79 -2.38 2.06 -0.57
N PHE A 80 -3.18 1.78 -1.60
CA PHE A 80 -2.71 1.16 -2.82
C PHE A 80 -3.21 1.86 -4.08
N TYR A 81 -2.42 1.76 -5.14
CA TYR A 81 -2.79 2.24 -6.47
C TYR A 81 -3.58 1.15 -7.21
N LYS A 82 -4.61 1.55 -7.96
CA LYS A 82 -5.34 0.65 -8.90
C LYS A 82 -4.72 0.62 -10.29
N VAL A 83 -3.95 1.65 -10.65
CA VAL A 83 -3.36 1.83 -11.99
C VAL A 83 -1.96 1.26 -12.13
N VAL A 84 -1.27 1.04 -11.02
CA VAL A 84 0.10 0.48 -10.97
C VAL A 84 0.23 -0.48 -9.78
N ASN A 85 1.13 -1.46 -9.89
CA ASN A 85 1.41 -2.36 -8.77
C ASN A 85 2.37 -1.69 -7.76
N ALA A 86 1.85 -0.73 -7.01
CA ALA A 86 2.53 -0.05 -5.92
C ALA A 86 1.62 0.11 -4.70
N GLN A 87 2.20 0.40 -3.55
CA GLN A 87 1.51 0.75 -2.30
C GLN A 87 2.28 1.83 -1.57
N ILE A 88 1.58 2.52 -0.67
CA ILE A 88 2.20 3.38 0.33
C ILE A 88 1.70 2.99 1.72
N GLU A 89 2.55 3.15 2.71
CA GLU A 89 2.18 3.00 4.12
C GLU A 89 2.70 4.18 4.92
N PHE A 90 1.82 4.84 5.66
CA PHE A 90 2.18 5.95 6.53
C PHE A 90 2.72 5.43 7.86
N LYS A 91 3.89 5.96 8.26
CA LYS A 91 4.47 5.71 9.57
C LYS A 91 3.96 6.75 10.56
N ILE A 92 3.30 6.30 11.62
CA ILE A 92 2.85 7.15 12.73
C ILE A 92 3.81 6.99 13.89
N GLY A 93 4.30 8.11 14.40
CA GLY A 93 5.16 8.19 15.57
C GLY A 93 4.40 7.95 16.86
N ASN A 94 5.15 7.82 17.96
CA ASN A 94 4.57 7.57 19.29
C ASN A 94 3.76 8.76 19.83
N ASP A 95 3.96 9.94 19.26
CA ASP A 95 3.21 11.18 19.55
C ASP A 95 1.91 11.31 18.72
N GLY A 96 1.62 10.32 17.87
CA GLY A 96 0.46 10.32 16.97
C GLY A 96 0.65 11.14 15.71
N GLN A 97 1.85 11.70 15.47
CA GLN A 97 2.16 12.44 14.25
C GLN A 97 2.65 11.52 13.14
N VAL A 98 2.44 11.94 11.88
CA VAL A 98 2.96 11.19 10.74
C VAL A 98 4.45 11.49 10.59
N GLU A 99 5.31 10.49 10.76
CA GLU A 99 6.76 10.64 10.62
C GLU A 99 7.23 10.48 9.17
N GLY A 100 6.48 9.77 8.34
CA GLY A 100 6.84 9.54 6.96
C GLY A 100 5.94 8.56 6.22
N LEU A 101 6.38 8.20 5.02
CA LEU A 101 5.70 7.31 4.10
C LEU A 101 6.70 6.28 3.59
N THR A 102 6.32 5.01 3.54
CA THR A 102 7.08 3.96 2.83
C THR A 102 6.40 3.66 1.50
N LEU A 103 7.13 3.82 0.39
CA LEU A 103 6.70 3.42 -0.94
C LEU A 103 7.13 1.97 -1.22
N PHE A 104 6.17 1.12 -1.57
CA PHE A 104 6.39 -0.25 -2.02
C PHE A 104 6.14 -0.33 -3.52
N GLN A 105 7.18 -0.58 -4.31
CA GLN A 105 7.05 -0.67 -5.78
C GLN A 105 8.09 -1.60 -6.38
N GLY A 106 7.66 -2.52 -7.25
CA GLY A 106 8.58 -3.43 -7.94
C GLY A 106 9.38 -4.35 -7.00
N GLY A 107 8.88 -4.61 -5.79
CA GLY A 107 9.58 -5.37 -4.76
C GLY A 107 10.58 -4.56 -3.93
N ALA A 108 10.73 -3.27 -4.20
CA ALA A 108 11.51 -2.36 -3.36
C ALA A 108 10.63 -1.69 -2.30
N GLU A 109 11.25 -1.35 -1.17
CA GLU A 109 10.66 -0.57 -0.08
C GLU A 109 11.54 0.67 0.13
N MET A 110 10.94 1.86 0.09
CA MET A 110 11.68 3.12 0.18
C MET A 110 10.97 4.05 1.16
N PHE A 111 11.63 4.38 2.26
CA PHE A 111 11.10 5.30 3.26
C PHE A 111 11.39 6.75 2.88
N ALA A 112 10.37 7.59 2.96
CA ALA A 112 10.40 9.03 2.75
C ALA A 112 9.95 9.73 4.05
N PRO A 113 10.85 10.38 4.80
CA PRO A 113 10.46 11.21 5.94
C PRO A 113 9.51 12.33 5.49
N ARG A 114 8.56 12.64 6.36
CA ARG A 114 7.71 13.82 6.21
C ARG A 114 8.54 15.09 6.40
N GLN A 115 8.29 16.10 5.56
CA GLN A 115 8.91 17.43 5.66
C GLN A 115 8.17 18.34 6.64
#